data_AF-A0A7X6CGI3-F1
#
_entry.id   AF-A0A7X6CGI3-F1
#
_cell.length_a   1.000
_cell.length_b   1.000
_cell.length_c   1.000
_cell.angle_alpha   90.00
_cell.angle_beta   90.00
_cell.angle_gamma   90.00
#
_symmetry.space_group_name_H-M   'P 1'
#
loop_
_entity.id
_entity.type
_entity.pdbx_description
1 polymer ?
#
loop_
_entity_poly.entity_id
_entity_poly.type
_entity_poly.pdbx_seq_one_letter_code
_entity_poly.pdbx_strand_id
1 'polypeptide(L)'
;MKAVRTSQKPDFVAFKPTANPEDYLPVTGQEMVQGWYNLKRSVRAGTKLELDVAATIEQIKRQGKLVLPIMKPRRLKYGSLLLLIDWRGSMQPFHVLSRQLVSTAQQTGCLTPQGCYYFHNYPHSELYCDSQFNTEIPVEQVLAGLASQHTVVLILAMPVRQGEIIFPGASRKLNRFCNA
;
A
#
# COMPACT_ATOMS: atom_id res chain seq x y z
N MET A 1 32.82 40.32 14.29
CA MET A 1 32.56 38.86 14.30
C MET A 1 32.09 38.46 12.90
N LYS A 2 32.83 37.61 12.18
CA LYS A 2 32.43 37.13 10.84
C LYS A 2 31.56 35.87 11.00
N ALA A 3 30.36 35.89 10.44
CA ALA A 3 29.46 34.74 10.42
C ALA A 3 29.97 33.70 9.42
N VAL A 4 30.28 32.50 9.90
CA VAL A 4 30.62 31.35 9.07
C VAL A 4 29.31 30.75 8.54
N ARG A 5 29.06 30.89 7.24
CA ARG A 5 28.03 30.11 6.56
C ARG A 5 28.61 28.73 6.25
N THR A 6 28.28 27.73 7.06
CA THR A 6 28.51 26.33 6.70
C THR A 6 27.18 25.71 6.30
N SER A 7 26.76 25.92 5.06
CA SER A 7 25.71 25.11 4.43
C SER A 7 26.38 23.96 3.70
N GLN A 8 26.85 22.95 4.43
CA GLN A 8 27.06 21.64 3.82
C GLN A 8 25.73 20.89 3.89
N LYS A 9 25.02 20.90 2.77
CA LYS A 9 23.89 20.00 2.52
C LYS A 9 24.47 18.58 2.59
N PRO A 10 23.98 17.69 3.46
CA PRO A 10 24.54 16.35 3.55
C PRO A 10 24.40 15.66 2.19
N ASP A 11 25.52 15.16 1.65
CA ASP A 11 25.56 14.38 0.42
C ASP A 11 24.93 13.01 0.66
N PHE A 12 23.61 12.94 0.49
CA PHE A 12 22.85 11.68 0.59
C PHE A 12 23.26 10.63 -0.45
N VAL A 13 24.03 11.02 -1.47
CA VAL A 13 24.59 10.13 -2.50
C VAL A 13 25.60 9.14 -1.90
N ALA A 14 26.25 9.51 -0.79
CA ALA A 14 27.31 8.72 -0.15
C ALA A 14 26.85 7.93 1.10
N PHE A 15 25.54 7.75 1.31
CA PHE A 15 25.07 6.88 2.41
C PHE A 15 25.40 5.41 2.10
N LYS A 16 26.55 4.96 2.57
CA LYS A 16 26.89 3.55 2.72
C LYS A 16 26.62 3.18 4.17
N PRO A 17 25.58 2.40 4.48
CA PRO A 17 25.37 1.96 5.85
C PRO A 17 26.58 1.12 6.28
N THR A 18 27.32 1.62 7.27
CA THR A 18 28.47 0.97 7.90
C THR A 18 28.04 -0.10 8.90
N ALA A 19 26.76 -0.10 9.28
CA ALA A 19 26.12 -1.04 10.19
C ALA A 19 25.28 -2.07 9.42
N ASN A 20 24.93 -3.18 10.08
CA ASN A 20 24.03 -4.16 9.49
C ASN A 20 22.72 -3.43 9.13
N PRO A 21 22.13 -3.65 7.94
CA PRO A 21 20.84 -3.04 7.56
C PRO A 21 19.78 -3.08 8.66
N GLU A 22 19.78 -4.12 9.49
CA GLU A 22 18.85 -4.29 10.60
C GLU A 22 19.04 -3.29 11.75
N ASP A 23 20.22 -2.66 11.88
CA ASP A 23 20.58 -1.82 13.02
C ASP A 23 19.93 -0.42 12.99
N TYR A 24 19.41 0.03 11.84
CA TYR A 24 18.80 1.35 11.69
C TYR A 24 17.38 1.31 11.12
N LEU A 25 16.86 0.13 10.80
CA LEU A 25 15.49 0.00 10.34
C LEU A 25 14.53 0.07 11.53
N PRO A 26 13.39 0.76 11.39
CA PRO A 26 12.42 0.90 12.47
C PRO A 26 11.68 -0.40 12.80
N VAL A 27 11.86 -1.44 11.96
CA VAL A 27 11.16 -2.71 12.03
C VAL A 27 12.12 -3.81 11.56
N THR A 28 12.15 -4.92 12.29
CA THR A 28 12.93 -6.12 11.94
C THR A 28 12.24 -6.94 10.85
N GLY A 29 12.99 -7.82 10.17
CA GLY A 29 12.41 -8.73 9.17
C GLY A 29 11.29 -9.63 9.75
N GLN A 30 11.43 -10.07 11.00
CA GLN A 30 10.41 -10.88 11.68
C GLN A 30 9.11 -10.10 11.93
N GLU A 31 9.22 -8.85 12.37
CA GLU A 31 8.05 -7.98 12.56
C GLU A 31 7.35 -7.65 11.24
N MET A 32 8.11 -7.45 10.15
CA MET A 32 7.54 -7.30 8.81
C MET A 32 6.74 -8.55 8.41
N VAL A 33 7.33 -9.74 8.58
CA VAL A 33 6.67 -11.03 8.31
C VAL A 33 5.36 -11.17 9.11
N GLN A 34 5.38 -10.82 10.39
CA GLN A 34 4.18 -10.83 11.23
C GLN A 34 3.13 -9.84 10.72
N GLY A 35 3.55 -8.64 10.29
CA GLY A 35 2.70 -7.65 9.64
C GLY A 35 2.00 -8.20 8.39
N TRP A 36 2.71 -8.94 7.54
CA TRP A 36 2.12 -9.57 6.34
C TRP A 36 1.09 -10.65 6.69
N TYR A 37 1.33 -11.45 7.71
CA TYR A 37 0.32 -12.41 8.20
C TYR A 37 -0.94 -11.71 8.73
N ASN A 38 -0.76 -10.59 9.42
CA ASN A 38 -1.87 -9.79 9.92
C ASN A 38 -2.66 -9.17 8.76
N LEU A 39 -2.00 -8.65 7.74
CA LEU A 39 -2.63 -8.10 6.53
C LEU A 39 -3.40 -9.16 5.73
N LYS A 40 -2.88 -10.39 5.62
CA LYS A 40 -3.57 -11.52 4.96
C LYS A 40 -4.75 -12.07 5.75
N ARG A 41 -4.91 -11.70 7.03
CA ARG A 41 -5.97 -12.24 7.87
C ARG A 41 -7.32 -11.82 7.32
N SER A 42 -8.15 -12.78 6.95
CA SER A 42 -9.54 -12.49 6.55
C SER A 42 -10.29 -11.83 7.69
N VAL A 43 -10.81 -10.62 7.45
CA VAL A 43 -11.67 -9.90 8.39
C VAL A 43 -13.12 -10.03 7.92
N ARG A 44 -14.05 -10.09 8.87
CA ARG A 44 -15.49 -9.94 8.59
C ARG A 44 -15.80 -8.47 8.71
N ALA A 45 -16.20 -7.82 7.62
CA ALA A 45 -16.52 -6.41 7.59
C ALA A 45 -17.72 -6.13 6.69
N GLY A 46 -18.43 -5.03 6.96
CA GLY A 46 -19.57 -4.58 6.16
C GLY A 46 -20.92 -5.15 6.60
N THR A 47 -21.90 -5.04 5.69
CA THR A 47 -23.30 -5.43 5.93
C THR A 47 -23.42 -6.93 6.23
N LYS A 48 -24.34 -7.28 7.12
CA LYS A 48 -24.65 -8.66 7.51
C LYS A 48 -25.36 -9.41 6.38
N LEU A 49 -24.60 -9.87 5.40
CA LEU A 49 -25.11 -10.50 4.19
C LEU A 49 -25.01 -12.04 4.22
N GLU A 50 -24.25 -12.63 5.15
CA GLU A 50 -24.11 -14.07 5.27
C GLU A 50 -24.96 -14.64 6.41
N LEU A 51 -25.54 -15.82 6.22
CA LEU A 51 -26.27 -16.53 7.27
C LEU A 51 -25.31 -17.08 8.33
N ASP A 52 -25.56 -16.75 9.59
CA ASP A 52 -24.92 -17.42 10.71
C ASP A 52 -25.69 -18.66 11.14
N VAL A 53 -25.37 -19.78 10.50
CA VAL A 53 -26.05 -21.07 10.71
C VAL A 53 -26.02 -21.49 12.18
N ALA A 54 -24.87 -21.40 12.84
CA ALA A 54 -24.71 -21.82 14.23
C ALA A 54 -25.60 -20.99 15.18
N ALA A 55 -25.53 -19.67 15.06
CA ALA A 55 -26.34 -18.77 15.87
C ALA A 55 -27.84 -18.94 15.58
N THR A 56 -28.20 -19.15 14.31
CA THR A 56 -29.59 -19.39 13.90
C THR A 56 -30.12 -20.72 14.46
N ILE A 57 -29.34 -21.80 14.44
CA ILE A 57 -29.72 -23.09 15.05
C ILE A 57 -29.96 -22.93 16.55
N GLU A 58 -29.08 -22.21 17.25
CA GLU A 58 -29.24 -21.96 18.68
C GLU A 58 -30.50 -21.12 18.99
N GLN A 59 -30.82 -20.15 18.13
CA GLN A 59 -32.08 -19.42 18.23
C GLN A 59 -33.30 -20.33 18.05
N ILE A 60 -33.27 -21.22 17.04
CA ILE A 60 -34.36 -22.17 16.80
C ILE A 60 -34.54 -23.10 17.99
N LYS A 61 -33.46 -23.67 18.54
CA LYS A 61 -33.51 -24.55 19.71
C LYS A 61 -34.20 -23.88 20.90
N ARG A 62 -33.93 -22.59 21.12
CA ARG A 62 -34.50 -21.80 22.23
C ARG A 62 -35.96 -21.40 22.00
N GLN A 63 -36.32 -21.06 20.76
CA GLN A 63 -37.63 -20.50 20.42
C GLN A 63 -38.63 -21.52 19.89
N GLY A 64 -38.17 -22.74 19.56
CA GLY A 64 -38.98 -23.80 18.95
C GLY A 64 -39.43 -23.52 17.51
N LYS A 65 -39.03 -22.38 16.93
CA LYS A 65 -39.37 -21.95 15.57
C LYS A 65 -38.32 -21.00 15.00
N LEU A 66 -38.22 -20.96 13.68
CA LEU A 66 -37.40 -19.96 12.99
C LEU A 66 -38.18 -18.65 12.90
N VAL A 67 -37.77 -17.64 13.68
CA VAL A 67 -38.37 -16.29 13.63
C VAL A 67 -37.66 -15.41 12.62
N LEU A 68 -36.35 -15.24 12.80
CA LEU A 68 -35.50 -14.46 11.90
C LEU A 68 -34.11 -15.10 11.86
N PRO A 69 -33.53 -15.35 10.67
CA PRO A 69 -32.17 -15.85 10.57
C PRO A 69 -31.17 -14.82 11.13
N ILE A 70 -30.21 -15.30 11.92
CA ILE A 70 -29.13 -14.45 12.42
C ILE A 70 -28.12 -14.28 11.31
N MET A 71 -27.91 -13.05 10.88
CA MET A 71 -26.97 -12.70 9.82
C MET A 71 -25.64 -12.21 10.40
N LYS A 72 -24.55 -12.46 9.69
CA LYS A 72 -23.20 -11.98 9.98
C LYS A 72 -22.55 -11.32 8.76
N PRO A 73 -21.57 -10.42 8.96
CA PRO A 73 -20.86 -9.80 7.85
C PRO A 73 -20.12 -10.86 7.02
N ARG A 74 -20.07 -10.62 5.71
CA ARG A 74 -19.34 -11.49 4.78
C ARG A 74 -17.88 -11.59 5.18
N ARG A 75 -17.33 -12.81 5.14
CA ARG A 75 -15.88 -12.98 5.31
C ARG A 75 -15.18 -12.52 4.04
N LEU A 76 -14.42 -11.45 4.16
CA LEU A 76 -13.63 -10.95 3.05
C LEU A 76 -12.37 -11.80 2.93
N LYS A 77 -12.19 -12.44 1.78
CA LYS A 77 -10.91 -13.05 1.42
C LYS A 77 -9.99 -11.91 1.01
N TYR A 78 -8.76 -11.95 1.52
CA TYR A 78 -7.70 -11.06 1.04
C TYR A 78 -7.41 -11.39 -0.42
N GLY A 79 -7.51 -10.40 -1.32
CA GLY A 79 -7.49 -10.66 -2.76
C GLY A 79 -6.16 -10.42 -3.45
N SER A 80 -5.41 -9.39 -3.09
CA SER A 80 -4.04 -9.16 -3.56
C SER A 80 -3.39 -7.97 -2.85
N LEU A 81 -2.06 -7.97 -2.72
CA LEU A 81 -1.28 -6.79 -2.34
C LEU A 81 -0.71 -6.14 -3.60
N LEU A 82 -0.89 -4.82 -3.74
CA LEU A 82 -0.18 -3.97 -4.68
C LEU A 82 0.74 -3.04 -3.89
N LEU A 83 2.04 -3.04 -4.22
CA LEU A 83 3.04 -2.20 -3.59
C LEU A 83 3.58 -1.19 -4.61
N LEU A 84 3.43 0.10 -4.31
CA LEU A 84 3.95 1.20 -5.13
C LEU A 84 5.06 1.93 -4.36
N ILE A 85 6.24 2.06 -4.96
CA ILE A 85 7.44 2.59 -4.30
C ILE A 85 8.01 3.77 -5.09
N ASP A 86 8.12 4.94 -4.45
CA ASP A 86 8.94 6.04 -4.96
C ASP A 86 10.42 5.67 -4.77
N TRP A 87 11.15 5.52 -5.88
CA TRP A 87 12.51 4.99 -5.85
C TRP A 87 13.59 6.06 -6.03
N ARG A 88 13.27 7.29 -6.42
CA ARG A 88 14.30 8.27 -6.79
C ARG A 88 14.38 9.44 -5.81
N GLY A 89 15.46 10.21 -5.94
CA GLY A 89 15.68 11.42 -5.15
C GLY A 89 15.76 11.15 -3.65
N SER A 90 14.93 11.85 -2.88
CA SER A 90 14.94 11.82 -1.42
C SER A 90 14.55 10.46 -0.82
N MET A 91 14.03 9.52 -1.62
CA MET A 91 13.71 8.17 -1.18
C MET A 91 14.92 7.22 -1.12
N GLN A 92 16.11 7.64 -1.60
CA GLN A 92 17.32 6.82 -1.58
C GLN A 92 17.67 6.19 -0.21
N PRO A 93 17.54 6.90 0.93
CA PRO A 93 17.78 6.29 2.25
C PRO A 93 16.84 5.12 2.60
N PHE A 94 15.66 5.05 1.98
CA PHE A 94 14.63 4.04 2.24
C PHE A 94 14.70 2.84 1.29
N HIS A 95 15.67 2.78 0.38
CA HIS A 95 15.83 1.68 -0.57
C HIS A 95 16.02 0.33 0.11
N VAL A 96 16.78 0.31 1.21
CA VAL A 96 17.04 -0.92 1.97
C VAL A 96 15.75 -1.43 2.61
N LEU A 97 15.00 -0.55 3.29
CA LEU A 97 13.67 -0.86 3.83
C LEU A 97 12.73 -1.37 2.74
N SER A 98 12.67 -0.66 1.61
CA SER A 98 11.80 -0.99 0.47
C SER A 98 12.09 -2.38 -0.08
N ARG A 99 13.37 -2.73 -0.26
CA ARG A 99 13.77 -4.08 -0.69
C ARG A 99 13.40 -5.15 0.33
N GLN A 100 13.55 -4.88 1.62
CA GLN A 100 13.14 -5.83 2.66
C GLN A 100 11.63 -6.03 2.72
N LEU A 101 10.83 -4.96 2.56
CA LEU A 101 9.37 -5.05 2.48
C LEU A 101 8.93 -5.90 1.28
N VAL A 102 9.49 -5.65 0.09
CA VAL A 102 9.21 -6.46 -1.12
C VAL A 102 9.58 -7.92 -0.88
N SER A 103 10.81 -8.17 -0.39
CA SER A 103 11.33 -9.53 -0.17
C SER A 103 10.48 -10.31 0.85
N THR A 104 10.22 -9.74 2.03
CA THR A 104 9.43 -10.40 3.08
C THR A 104 7.97 -10.59 2.67
N ALA A 105 7.39 -9.66 1.91
CA ALA A 105 6.03 -9.79 1.40
C ALA A 105 5.92 -10.89 0.33
N GLN A 106 6.93 -11.04 -0.54
CA GLN A 106 7.00 -12.15 -1.50
C GLN A 106 7.24 -13.50 -0.82
N GLN A 107 8.16 -13.57 0.15
CA GLN A 107 8.44 -14.78 0.93
C GLN A 107 7.19 -15.33 1.64
N THR A 108 6.36 -14.43 2.16
CA THR A 108 5.10 -14.82 2.82
C THR A 108 3.97 -15.11 1.83
N GLY A 109 4.16 -14.89 0.53
CA GLY A 109 3.10 -14.98 -0.49
C GLY A 109 2.02 -13.91 -0.34
N CYS A 110 2.30 -12.82 0.40
CA CYS A 110 1.42 -11.66 0.49
C CYS A 110 1.47 -10.81 -0.79
N LEU A 111 2.66 -10.72 -1.38
CA LEU A 111 2.92 -10.01 -2.63
C LEU A 111 3.18 -11.01 -3.75
N THR A 112 2.47 -10.87 -4.87
CA THR A 112 2.76 -11.62 -6.10
C THR A 112 4.04 -11.11 -6.76
N PRO A 113 4.74 -11.90 -7.59
CA PRO A 113 5.92 -11.43 -8.32
C PRO A 113 5.68 -10.16 -9.15
N GLN A 114 4.47 -10.00 -9.70
CA GLN A 114 4.04 -8.82 -10.46
C GLN A 114 3.29 -7.79 -9.61
N GLY A 115 3.36 -7.88 -8.28
CA GLY A 115 2.63 -7.00 -7.36
C GLY A 115 3.36 -5.73 -6.94
N CYS A 116 4.58 -5.50 -7.44
CA CYS A 116 5.42 -4.36 -7.06
C CYS A 116 5.71 -3.47 -8.26
N TYR A 117 5.50 -2.17 -8.11
CA TYR A 117 5.83 -1.18 -9.13
C TYR A 117 6.52 0.04 -8.52
N TYR A 118 7.30 0.73 -9.35
CA TYR A 118 8.09 1.89 -8.98
C TYR A 118 7.59 3.14 -9.69
N PHE A 119 7.74 4.29 -9.05
CA PHE A 119 7.47 5.59 -9.64
C PHE A 119 8.48 6.63 -9.10
N HIS A 120 8.37 7.88 -9.57
CA HIS A 120 9.16 8.98 -9.03
C HIS A 120 8.27 10.16 -8.66
N ASN A 121 8.26 10.54 -7.37
CA ASN A 121 7.43 11.58 -6.75
C ASN A 121 5.92 11.33 -6.83
N TYR A 122 5.35 11.13 -8.03
CA TYR A 122 3.93 10.90 -8.26
C TYR A 122 3.72 9.85 -9.36
N PRO A 123 2.80 8.88 -9.17
CA PRO A 123 2.39 7.97 -10.24
C PRO A 123 1.49 8.73 -11.22
N HIS A 124 2.03 9.10 -12.38
CA HIS A 124 1.29 9.79 -13.44
C HIS A 124 0.50 8.79 -14.29
N SER A 125 0.76 8.70 -15.60
CA SER A 125 0.15 7.71 -16.49
C SER A 125 0.87 6.37 -16.43
N GLU A 126 2.16 6.36 -16.11
CA GLU A 126 2.99 5.16 -16.16
C GLU A 126 3.60 4.84 -14.78
N LEU A 127 3.74 3.54 -14.54
CA LEU A 127 4.54 2.95 -13.48
C LEU A 127 5.69 2.14 -14.10
N TYR A 128 6.63 1.70 -13.26
CA TYR A 128 7.77 0.93 -13.71
C TYR A 128 7.81 -0.44 -13.02
N CYS A 129 8.05 -1.51 -13.79
CA CYS A 129 8.15 -2.87 -13.26
C CYS A 129 9.46 -3.12 -12.50
N ASP A 130 10.47 -2.28 -12.73
CA ASP A 130 11.79 -2.41 -12.15
C ASP A 130 12.31 -1.08 -11.61
N SER A 131 13.19 -1.18 -10.61
CA SER A 131 13.77 -0.01 -9.93
C SER A 131 14.73 0.82 -10.80
N GLN A 132 15.12 0.31 -11.97
CA GLN A 132 15.97 1.01 -12.93
C GLN A 132 15.15 1.82 -13.94
N PHE A 133 13.82 1.73 -13.89
CA PHE A 133 12.90 2.43 -14.77
C PHE A 133 13.06 1.98 -16.24
N ASN A 134 13.40 0.71 -16.48
CA ASN A 134 13.58 0.20 -17.84
C ASN A 134 12.26 -0.22 -18.50
N THR A 135 11.31 -0.70 -17.70
CA THR A 135 10.05 -1.26 -18.19
C THR A 135 8.87 -0.46 -17.67
N GLU A 136 8.26 0.32 -18.56
CA GLU A 136 7.05 1.11 -18.28
C GLU A 136 5.78 0.27 -18.41
N ILE A 137 4.77 0.59 -17.61
CA ILE A 137 3.44 0.01 -17.67
C ILE A 137 2.37 1.06 -17.32
N PRO A 138 1.30 1.19 -18.12
CA PRO A 138 0.23 2.13 -17.82
C PRO A 138 -0.45 1.83 -16.50
N VAL A 139 -0.74 2.86 -15.72
CA VAL A 139 -1.46 2.75 -14.45
C VAL A 139 -2.82 2.08 -14.67
N GLU A 140 -3.52 2.42 -15.75
CA GLU A 140 -4.82 1.81 -16.10
C GLU A 140 -4.68 0.30 -16.31
N GLN A 141 -3.59 -0.16 -16.90
CA GLN A 141 -3.32 -1.58 -17.11
C GLN A 141 -3.05 -2.29 -15.78
N VAL A 142 -2.28 -1.68 -14.88
CA VAL A 142 -2.05 -2.22 -13.53
C VAL A 142 -3.36 -2.31 -12.75
N LEU A 143 -4.17 -1.25 -12.79
CA LEU A 143 -5.46 -1.20 -12.10
C LEU A 143 -6.48 -2.19 -12.67
N ALA A 144 -6.52 -2.37 -13.99
CA ALA A 144 -7.39 -3.35 -14.65
C ALA A 144 -7.05 -4.80 -14.28
N GLY A 145 -5.77 -5.07 -13.96
CA GLY A 145 -5.30 -6.38 -13.51
C GLY A 145 -5.63 -6.71 -12.05
N LEU A 146 -6.12 -5.74 -11.26
CA LEU A 146 -6.43 -5.96 -9.86
C LEU A 146 -7.70 -6.81 -9.70
N ALA A 147 -7.65 -7.78 -8.78
CA ALA A 147 -8.81 -8.61 -8.47
C ALA A 147 -9.98 -7.75 -7.96
N SER A 148 -11.20 -8.08 -8.39
CA SER A 148 -12.43 -7.37 -7.98
C SER A 148 -12.75 -7.49 -6.48
N GLN A 149 -12.01 -8.34 -5.76
CA GLN A 149 -12.19 -8.58 -4.34
C GLN A 149 -10.95 -8.08 -3.60
N HIS A 150 -11.10 -7.05 -2.78
CA HIS A 150 -10.16 -6.55 -1.76
C HIS A 150 -8.66 -6.57 -2.13
N THR A 151 -8.24 -5.55 -2.89
CA THR A 151 -6.83 -5.20 -3.07
C THR A 151 -6.40 -4.20 -2.00
N VAL A 152 -5.29 -4.47 -1.32
CA VAL A 152 -4.62 -3.47 -0.48
C VAL A 152 -3.55 -2.80 -1.32
N VAL A 153 -3.58 -1.46 -1.38
CA VAL A 153 -2.53 -0.66 -2.01
C VAL A 153 -1.70 -0.01 -0.93
N LEU A 154 -0.41 -0.31 -0.90
CA LEU A 154 0.56 0.35 -0.03
C LEU A 154 1.45 1.25 -0.89
N ILE A 155 1.56 2.52 -0.48
CA ILE A 155 2.38 3.52 -1.18
C ILE A 155 3.49 3.98 -0.25
N LEU A 156 4.74 3.81 -0.67
CA LEU A 156 5.91 4.33 0.01
C LEU A 156 6.44 5.54 -0.75
N ALA A 157 6.22 6.72 -0.21
CA ALA A 157 6.65 7.98 -0.79
C ALA A 157 7.03 8.97 0.31
N MET A 158 7.72 10.04 -0.07
CA MET A 158 7.94 11.15 0.83
C MET A 158 6.61 11.83 1.19
N PRO A 159 6.47 12.31 2.45
CA PRO A 159 5.32 13.13 2.81
C PRO A 159 5.37 14.43 2.02
N VAL A 160 4.38 14.66 1.17
CA VAL A 160 4.23 15.91 0.44
C VAL A 160 3.68 16.97 1.39
N ARG A 161 4.34 18.13 1.46
CA ARG A 161 3.82 19.28 2.22
C ARG A 161 2.57 19.82 1.51
N GLN A 162 1.48 20.06 2.27
CA GLN A 162 0.30 20.76 1.76
C GLN A 162 0.74 22.10 1.14
N GLY A 163 0.57 22.24 -0.18
CA GLY A 163 0.99 23.42 -0.95
C GLY A 163 1.98 23.14 -2.08
N GLU A 164 2.60 21.95 -2.12
CA GLU A 164 3.62 21.59 -3.12
C GLU A 164 3.09 20.65 -4.23
N ILE A 165 1.81 20.25 -4.15
CA ILE A 165 1.15 19.45 -5.20
C ILE A 165 0.80 20.38 -6.37
N ILE A 166 1.78 20.60 -7.25
CA ILE A 166 1.54 21.17 -8.57
C ILE A 166 1.41 19.99 -9.51
N PHE A 167 0.18 19.61 -9.87
CA PHE A 167 -0.05 18.67 -10.96
C PHE A 167 0.39 19.36 -12.27
N PRO A 168 1.52 18.97 -12.90
CA PRO A 168 1.90 19.50 -14.18
C PRO A 168 0.94 18.86 -15.20
N GLY A 169 -0.12 19.58 -15.57
CA GLY A 169 -1.16 19.05 -16.46
C GLY A 169 -2.57 19.54 -16.17
N ALA A 170 -2.84 20.19 -15.03
CA ALA A 170 -4.13 20.82 -14.75
C ALA A 170 -4.31 22.15 -15.52
N SER A 171 -4.20 22.11 -16.85
CA SER A 171 -4.64 23.23 -17.70
C SER A 171 -6.14 23.13 -17.94
N ARG A 172 -6.89 23.97 -17.21
CA ARG A 172 -8.19 24.56 -17.55
C ARG A 172 -9.24 23.64 -18.20
N LYS A 173 -10.20 23.19 -17.38
CA LYS A 173 -11.65 23.41 -17.59
C LYS A 173 -12.41 22.79 -16.41
N LEU A 174 -12.68 23.59 -15.39
CA LEU A 174 -13.82 23.36 -14.53
C LEU A 174 -14.45 24.72 -14.21
N ASN A 175 -15.22 25.22 -15.17
CA ASN A 175 -16.25 26.21 -14.91
C ASN A 175 -17.49 25.76 -15.66
N ARG A 176 -18.60 25.68 -14.91
CA ARG A 176 -19.94 25.20 -15.27
C ARG A 176 -20.10 23.68 -15.20
N PHE A 177 -20.59 23.21 -14.05
CA PHE A 177 -21.91 22.58 -13.94
C PHE A 177 -22.30 22.51 -12.46
N CYS A 178 -22.82 23.62 -11.95
CA CYS A 178 -23.79 23.63 -10.85
C CYS A 178 -24.99 24.45 -11.36
N ASN A 179 -26.19 23.96 -11.07
CA ASN A 179 -27.54 24.45 -11.40
C ASN A 179 -28.17 23.84 -12.66
N ALA A 180 -28.81 22.68 -12.47
CA ALA A 180 -30.24 22.49 -12.68
C ALA A 180 -30.70 21.26 -11.87
#